data_AF-A0A9J6DXN1-F1
#
_entry.id   AF-A0A9J6DXN1-F1
#
_cell.length_a   1.000
_cell.length_b   1.000
_cell.length_c   1.000
_cell.angle_alpha   90.00
_cell.angle_beta   90.00
_cell.angle_gamma   90.00
#
_symmetry.space_group_name_H-M   'P 1'
#
loop_
_entity.id
_entity.type
_entity.pdbx_description
1 polymer ?
#
loop_
_entity_poly.entity_id
_entity_poly.type
_entity_poly.pdbx_seq_one_letter_code
_entity_poly.pdbx_strand_id
1 'polypeptide(L)'
;MRYEEAWSPIPIRVAVHMQLKPLPRNMNPQRHPGRRKARADYYIRRYKNREDVLYVDAAVGPLEGTAMAAAMTEDGRISISASVKTARPDVAVGVALALAVVHAAADSTITDICTDSQSAYRYFRRGIAPKTVSRILSNIPSLLHAVTITCVPGHECIPGNERVHAHVRGLSIRTLGDRSPESVRKPQEGIRTYHEITRYYRNGRRDFSAPHFSLTPNQSSVWRQLQTKSLISPYLAHLFYPSLHQPHCTTCGTPQADLFHCLWNCPKPMAVDHIPNPSLSLWEPALRVTGSDDQLWLVHRACLEISARRLPDV
;
A
#
# COMPACT_ATOMS: atom_id res chain seq x y z
N MET A 1 28.05 10.44 -13.09
CA MET A 1 27.24 10.90 -14.25
C MET A 1 25.97 10.07 -14.29
N ARG A 2 24.82 10.60 -13.85
CA ARG A 2 23.55 9.84 -13.86
C ARG A 2 23.06 9.83 -15.31
N TYR A 3 23.13 8.69 -15.99
CA TYR A 3 22.41 8.51 -17.25
C TYR A 3 20.91 8.58 -16.93
N GLU A 4 20.26 9.68 -17.29
CA GLU A 4 18.81 9.72 -17.32
C GLU A 4 18.34 8.84 -18.49
N GLU A 5 17.63 7.77 -18.16
CA GLU A 5 17.11 6.88 -19.18
C GLU A 5 15.98 7.58 -19.93
N ALA A 6 16.22 7.86 -21.22
CA ALA A 6 15.24 8.49 -22.09
C ALA A 6 13.97 7.63 -22.17
N TRP A 7 12.81 8.27 -22.20
CA TRP A 7 11.52 7.62 -22.34
C TRP A 7 11.06 7.70 -23.78
N SER A 8 10.42 6.64 -24.27
CA SER A 8 9.85 6.59 -25.61
C SER A 8 8.49 5.90 -25.60
N PRO A 9 7.62 6.21 -26.58
CA PRO A 9 6.37 5.49 -26.76
C PRO A 9 6.61 4.00 -26.99
N ILE A 10 5.75 3.17 -26.42
CA ILE A 10 5.64 1.76 -26.80
C ILE A 10 5.08 1.72 -28.23
N PRO A 11 5.66 0.91 -29.14
CA PRO A 11 5.17 0.81 -30.51
C PRO A 11 3.66 0.47 -30.54
N ILE A 12 2.88 1.27 -31.27
CA ILE A 12 1.41 1.14 -31.28
C ILE A 12 0.96 -0.26 -31.73
N ARG A 13 1.68 -0.85 -32.69
CA ARG A 13 1.48 -2.22 -33.18
C ARG A 13 1.58 -3.29 -32.09
N VAL A 14 2.30 -3.02 -31.00
CA VAL A 14 2.41 -3.92 -29.85
C VAL A 14 1.35 -3.54 -28.81
N ALA A 15 1.18 -2.24 -28.56
CA ALA A 15 0.26 -1.72 -27.55
C ALA A 15 -1.19 -2.20 -27.75
N VAL A 16 -1.68 -2.25 -28.99
CA VAL A 16 -3.06 -2.65 -29.30
C VAL A 16 -3.37 -4.12 -29.00
N HIS A 17 -2.35 -4.98 -28.94
CA HIS A 17 -2.51 -6.41 -28.62
C HIS A 17 -2.25 -6.73 -27.14
N MET A 18 -1.81 -5.76 -26.35
CA MET A 18 -1.61 -5.94 -24.91
C MET A 18 -2.86 -5.54 -24.12
N GLN A 19 -3.47 -6.50 -23.43
CA GLN A 19 -4.61 -6.27 -22.55
C GLN A 19 -4.14 -6.13 -21.10
N LEU A 20 -4.11 -4.90 -20.58
CA LEU A 20 -3.69 -4.61 -19.21
C LEU A 20 -4.87 -4.65 -18.23
N LYS A 21 -4.87 -5.61 -17.30
CA LYS A 21 -5.86 -5.66 -16.20
C LYS A 21 -5.71 -4.48 -15.22
N PRO A 22 -6.81 -3.94 -14.66
CA PRO A 22 -6.72 -2.83 -13.72
C PRO A 22 -5.79 -3.12 -12.52
N LEU A 23 -4.92 -2.16 -12.19
CA LEU A 23 -4.06 -2.26 -11.00
C LEU A 23 -4.92 -2.39 -9.75
N PRO A 24 -4.61 -3.35 -8.85
CA PRO A 24 -5.40 -3.56 -7.65
C PRO A 24 -5.23 -2.38 -6.68
N ARG A 25 -6.35 -1.96 -6.08
CA ARG A 25 -6.41 -0.87 -5.09
C ARG A 25 -6.31 -1.45 -3.67
N ASN A 26 -5.81 -0.66 -2.72
CA ASN A 26 -5.72 -1.03 -1.31
C ASN A 26 -4.92 -2.33 -1.05
N MET A 27 -3.71 -2.41 -1.61
CA MET A 27 -2.81 -3.58 -1.56
C MET A 27 -1.52 -3.33 -0.76
N ASN A 28 -1.55 -2.43 0.24
CA ASN A 28 -0.37 -2.19 1.06
C ASN A 28 -0.06 -3.42 1.94
N PRO A 29 1.20 -3.94 1.98
CA PRO A 29 1.59 -5.15 2.70
C PRO A 29 1.15 -5.20 4.17
N GLN A 30 1.39 -4.11 4.90
CA GLN A 30 1.13 -4.06 6.34
C GLN A 30 -0.36 -3.84 6.66
N ARG A 31 -1.07 -3.08 5.82
CA ARG A 31 -2.43 -2.60 6.14
C ARG A 31 -3.55 -3.42 5.53
N HIS A 32 -3.27 -4.12 4.45
CA HIS A 32 -4.27 -4.93 3.76
C HIS A 32 -3.79 -6.37 3.56
N PRO A 33 -3.19 -7.03 4.58
CA PRO A 33 -2.64 -8.38 4.41
C PRO A 33 -3.72 -9.37 3.98
N GLY A 34 -4.93 -9.31 4.57
CA GLY A 34 -6.04 -10.18 4.17
C GLY A 34 -6.47 -10.00 2.71
N ARG A 35 -6.49 -8.75 2.20
CA ARG A 35 -6.81 -8.49 0.78
C ARG A 35 -5.71 -8.99 -0.15
N ARG A 36 -4.45 -8.83 0.27
CA ARG A 36 -3.30 -9.30 -0.50
C ARG A 36 -3.29 -10.82 -0.60
N LYS A 37 -3.47 -11.51 0.53
CA LYS A 37 -3.60 -12.96 0.61
C LYS A 37 -4.76 -13.48 -0.25
N ALA A 38 -5.96 -12.95 -0.08
CA ALA A 38 -7.13 -13.36 -0.87
C ALA A 38 -6.90 -13.19 -2.38
N ARG A 39 -6.17 -12.14 -2.79
CA ARG A 39 -5.83 -11.91 -4.19
C ARG A 39 -4.72 -12.84 -4.69
N ALA A 40 -3.75 -13.18 -3.85
CA ALA A 40 -2.75 -14.19 -4.16
C ALA A 40 -3.40 -15.57 -4.33
N ASP A 41 -4.27 -15.97 -3.40
CA ASP A 41 -5.04 -17.22 -3.47
C ASP A 41 -5.86 -17.31 -4.77
N TYR A 42 -6.47 -16.20 -5.18
CA TYR A 42 -7.17 -16.13 -6.47
C TYR A 42 -6.24 -16.43 -7.66
N TYR A 43 -5.06 -15.80 -7.72
CA TYR A 43 -4.13 -16.02 -8.83
C TYR A 43 -3.46 -17.39 -8.80
N ILE A 44 -3.16 -17.92 -7.61
CA ILE A 44 -2.69 -19.30 -7.43
C ILE A 44 -3.71 -20.26 -8.03
N ARG A 45 -4.99 -20.13 -7.67
CA ARG A 45 -6.06 -20.97 -8.23
C ARG A 45 -6.24 -20.77 -9.73
N ARG A 46 -6.18 -19.51 -10.20
CA ARG A 46 -6.42 -19.17 -11.61
C ARG A 46 -5.33 -19.68 -12.56
N TYR A 47 -4.07 -19.67 -12.13
CA TYR A 47 -2.93 -20.03 -12.98
C TYR A 47 -2.36 -21.41 -12.66
N LYS A 48 -2.93 -22.13 -11.69
CA LYS A 48 -2.53 -23.50 -11.37
C LYS A 48 -2.55 -24.38 -12.62
N ASN A 49 -1.45 -25.10 -12.85
CA ASN A 49 -1.26 -26.04 -13.96
C ASN A 49 -1.39 -25.42 -15.36
N ARG A 50 -1.29 -24.10 -15.49
CA ARG A 50 -1.28 -23.44 -16.80
C ARG A 50 0.14 -23.25 -17.29
N GLU A 51 0.42 -23.80 -18.47
CA GLU A 51 1.72 -23.70 -19.14
C GLU A 51 1.83 -22.43 -20.02
N ASP A 52 0.70 -21.76 -20.28
CA ASP A 52 0.59 -20.56 -21.12
C ASP A 52 0.72 -19.23 -20.34
N VAL A 53 1.30 -19.29 -19.14
CA VAL A 53 1.49 -18.14 -18.25
C VAL A 53 2.98 -17.90 -18.01
N LEU A 54 3.46 -16.72 -18.39
CA LEU A 54 4.80 -16.26 -18.04
C LEU A 54 4.78 -15.38 -16.79
N TYR A 55 5.67 -15.67 -15.85
CA TYR A 55 5.98 -14.82 -14.71
C TYR A 55 7.27 -14.08 -14.99
N VAL A 56 7.31 -12.78 -14.69
CA VAL A 56 8.47 -11.94 -14.97
C VAL A 56 8.97 -11.28 -13.69
N ASP A 57 10.30 -11.23 -13.58
CA ASP A 57 10.96 -10.48 -12.52
C ASP A 57 12.35 -10.02 -12.97
N ALA A 58 12.98 -9.18 -12.16
CA ALA A 58 14.36 -8.76 -12.34
C ALA A 58 15.05 -8.49 -11.00
N ALA A 59 16.34 -8.80 -10.96
CA ALA A 59 17.20 -8.50 -9.82
C ALA A 59 18.33 -7.58 -10.26
N VAL A 60 18.54 -6.49 -9.52
CA VAL A 60 19.75 -5.66 -9.70
C VAL A 60 20.95 -6.52 -9.33
N GLY A 61 21.90 -6.57 -10.25
CA GLY A 61 23.13 -7.32 -10.13
C GLY A 61 24.07 -6.67 -9.13
N PRO A 62 25.04 -7.43 -8.64
CA PRO A 62 26.03 -6.92 -7.69
C PRO A 62 27.08 -6.02 -8.35
N LEU A 63 27.28 -6.16 -9.66
CA LEU A 63 28.06 -5.19 -10.44
C LEU A 63 27.25 -3.91 -10.58
N GLU A 64 27.86 -2.78 -10.20
CA GLU A 64 27.19 -1.49 -10.23
C GLU A 64 26.61 -1.18 -11.61
N GLY A 65 25.33 -0.80 -11.64
CA GLY A 65 24.64 -0.45 -12.88
C GLY A 65 24.30 -1.64 -13.77
N THR A 66 24.27 -2.87 -13.25
CA THR A 66 23.79 -4.06 -13.98
C THR A 66 22.56 -4.66 -13.29
N ALA A 67 21.70 -5.31 -14.07
CA ALA A 67 20.59 -6.10 -13.56
C ALA A 67 20.34 -7.32 -14.46
N MET A 68 19.79 -8.37 -13.88
CA MET A 68 19.28 -9.55 -14.59
C MET A 68 17.76 -9.46 -14.65
N ALA A 69 17.20 -9.71 -15.84
CA ALA A 69 15.77 -9.72 -16.10
C ALA A 69 15.39 -11.10 -16.64
N ALA A 70 14.27 -11.67 -16.21
CA ALA A 70 13.79 -12.94 -16.75
C ALA A 70 12.27 -13.06 -16.83
N ALA A 71 11.83 -13.90 -17.75
CA ALA A 71 10.46 -14.36 -17.90
C ALA A 71 10.46 -15.88 -17.96
N MET A 72 9.61 -16.54 -17.17
CA MET A 72 9.54 -18.00 -17.13
C MET A 72 8.15 -18.53 -16.81
N THR A 73 7.88 -19.77 -17.23
CA THR A 73 6.71 -20.52 -16.77
C THR A 73 6.91 -21.05 -15.35
N GLU A 74 5.82 -21.38 -14.66
CA GLU A 74 5.88 -21.94 -13.30
C GLU A 74 6.65 -23.27 -13.22
N ASP A 75 6.52 -24.13 -14.23
CA ASP A 75 7.25 -25.39 -14.32
C ASP A 75 8.72 -25.19 -14.77
N GLY A 76 9.05 -24.00 -15.28
CA GLY A 76 10.37 -23.64 -15.80
C GLY A 76 10.72 -24.23 -17.17
N ARG A 77 9.76 -24.77 -17.93
CA ARG A 77 9.99 -25.22 -19.31
C ARG A 77 10.45 -24.07 -20.21
N ILE A 78 9.84 -22.90 -20.04
CA ILE A 78 10.26 -21.68 -20.70
C ILE A 78 11.03 -20.85 -19.69
N SER A 79 12.24 -20.43 -20.07
CA SER A 79 13.09 -19.55 -19.27
C SER A 79 13.89 -18.64 -20.19
N ILE A 80 13.54 -17.36 -20.17
CA ILE A 80 14.14 -16.33 -21.02
C ILE A 80 14.77 -15.32 -20.09
N SER A 81 16.03 -15.00 -20.32
CA SER A 81 16.73 -14.05 -19.46
C SER A 81 17.63 -13.13 -20.26
N ALA A 82 17.91 -11.95 -19.72
CA ALA A 82 18.89 -11.02 -20.26
C ALA A 82 19.59 -10.27 -19.13
N SER A 83 20.83 -9.86 -19.39
CA SER A 83 21.51 -8.84 -18.61
C SER A 83 21.21 -7.47 -19.21
N VAL A 84 21.00 -6.48 -18.34
CA VAL A 84 20.75 -5.09 -18.73
C VAL A 84 21.64 -4.16 -17.92
N LYS A 85 22.19 -3.13 -18.58
CA LYS A 85 22.94 -2.06 -17.91
C LYS A 85 21.96 -1.06 -17.29
N THR A 86 21.48 -1.35 -16.09
CA THR A 86 20.70 -0.39 -15.29
C THR A 86 20.87 -0.65 -13.80
N ALA A 87 20.84 0.41 -12.99
CA ALA A 87 20.73 0.34 -11.54
C ALA A 87 19.26 0.47 -11.07
N ARG A 88 18.31 0.58 -12.00
CA ARG A 88 16.89 0.84 -11.72
C ARG A 88 16.11 -0.47 -11.75
N PRO A 89 15.58 -0.96 -10.61
CA PRO A 89 14.79 -2.20 -10.59
C PRO A 89 13.56 -2.11 -11.50
N ASP A 90 12.90 -0.95 -11.53
CA ASP A 90 11.72 -0.70 -12.37
C ASP A 90 12.01 -0.80 -13.87
N VAL A 91 13.21 -0.39 -14.32
CA VAL A 91 13.63 -0.55 -15.72
C VAL A 91 13.95 -2.01 -16.01
N ALA A 92 14.67 -2.68 -15.10
CA ALA A 92 15.03 -4.08 -15.25
C ALA A 92 13.80 -4.99 -15.35
N VAL A 93 12.78 -4.79 -14.51
CA VAL A 93 11.51 -5.53 -14.64
C VAL A 93 10.76 -5.12 -15.91
N GLY A 94 10.84 -3.86 -16.34
CA GLY A 94 10.31 -3.44 -17.64
C GLY A 94 10.94 -4.19 -18.82
N VAL A 95 12.24 -4.49 -18.75
CA VAL A 95 12.94 -5.34 -19.72
C VAL A 95 12.44 -6.77 -19.65
N ALA A 96 12.24 -7.34 -18.45
CA ALA A 96 11.67 -8.67 -18.27
C ALA A 96 10.26 -8.80 -18.91
N LEU A 97 9.41 -7.78 -18.70
CA LEU A 97 8.10 -7.68 -19.36
C LEU A 97 8.24 -7.63 -20.89
N ALA A 98 9.17 -6.83 -21.42
CA ALA A 98 9.36 -6.76 -22.87
C ALA A 98 9.85 -8.08 -23.48
N LEU A 99 10.74 -8.80 -22.78
CA LEU A 99 11.17 -10.14 -23.19
C LEU A 99 9.99 -11.12 -23.23
N ALA A 100 9.13 -11.10 -22.22
CA ALA A 100 7.93 -11.93 -22.19
C ALA A 100 6.98 -11.62 -23.36
N VAL A 101 6.78 -10.35 -23.69
CA VAL A 101 5.94 -9.94 -24.83
C VAL A 101 6.55 -10.35 -26.17
N VAL A 102 7.87 -10.21 -26.34
CA VAL A 102 8.58 -10.68 -27.54
C VAL A 102 8.45 -12.20 -27.68
N HIS A 103 8.55 -12.94 -26.57
CA HIS A 103 8.37 -14.38 -26.61
C HIS A 103 6.95 -14.78 -26.96
N ALA A 104 5.94 -14.13 -26.36
CA ALA A 104 4.55 -14.36 -26.73
C ALA A 104 4.31 -14.06 -28.23
N ALA A 105 4.96 -13.06 -28.81
CA ALA A 105 4.87 -12.84 -30.26
C ALA A 105 5.42 -14.03 -31.10
N ALA A 106 6.39 -14.78 -30.57
CA ALA A 106 6.97 -15.95 -31.23
C ALA A 106 6.23 -17.25 -30.90
N ASP A 107 5.63 -17.35 -29.72
CA ASP A 107 4.89 -18.50 -29.24
C ASP A 107 3.44 -18.09 -28.89
N SER A 108 2.55 -18.37 -29.85
CA SER A 108 1.13 -18.06 -29.73
C SER A 108 0.40 -18.79 -28.60
N THR A 109 1.03 -19.80 -27.99
CA THR A 109 0.45 -20.50 -26.84
C THR A 109 0.43 -19.63 -25.60
N ILE A 110 1.35 -18.66 -25.45
CA ILE A 110 1.44 -17.80 -24.26
C ILE A 110 0.37 -16.72 -24.27
N THR A 111 -0.60 -16.81 -23.38
CA THR A 111 -1.75 -15.87 -23.35
C THR A 111 -1.71 -14.88 -22.19
N ASP A 112 -1.01 -15.20 -21.10
CA ASP A 112 -0.96 -14.40 -19.87
C ASP A 112 0.49 -14.10 -19.44
N ILE A 113 0.75 -12.85 -19.04
CA ILE A 113 2.02 -12.39 -18.47
C ILE A 113 1.75 -11.78 -17.09
N CYS A 114 2.44 -12.27 -16.07
CA CYS A 114 2.30 -11.84 -14.68
C CYS A 114 3.55 -11.12 -14.17
N THR A 115 3.36 -9.98 -13.49
CA THR A 115 4.41 -9.23 -12.81
C THR A 115 3.93 -8.73 -11.45
N ASP A 116 4.80 -8.68 -10.45
CA ASP A 116 4.51 -8.03 -9.18
C ASP A 116 4.98 -6.55 -9.11
N SER A 117 5.73 -6.10 -10.12
CA SER A 117 6.24 -4.74 -10.20
C SER A 117 5.18 -3.76 -10.72
N GLN A 118 4.50 -3.08 -9.78
CA GLN A 118 3.53 -2.04 -10.13
C GLN A 118 4.15 -0.85 -10.88
N SER A 119 5.43 -0.55 -10.64
CA SER A 119 6.12 0.55 -11.32
C SER A 119 6.34 0.24 -12.79
N ALA A 120 6.89 -0.94 -13.11
CA ALA A 120 7.06 -1.39 -14.48
C ALA A 120 5.70 -1.53 -15.20
N TYR A 121 4.70 -2.08 -14.52
CA TYR A 121 3.33 -2.21 -15.04
C TYR A 121 2.73 -0.86 -15.49
N ARG A 122 3.02 0.22 -14.74
CA ARG A 122 2.52 1.58 -15.06
C ARG A 122 3.11 2.11 -16.36
N TYR A 123 4.30 1.68 -16.78
CA TYR A 123 4.92 2.10 -18.05
C TYR A 123 4.09 1.59 -19.22
N PHE A 124 3.81 0.28 -19.20
CA PHE A 124 2.97 -0.36 -20.21
C PHE A 124 1.56 0.21 -20.23
N ARG A 125 0.96 0.45 -19.06
CA ARG A 125 -0.38 1.04 -18.97
C ARG A 125 -0.45 2.48 -19.52
N ARG A 126 0.64 3.24 -19.46
CA ARG A 126 0.72 4.60 -20.02
C ARG A 126 1.07 4.62 -21.50
N GLY A 127 1.48 3.49 -22.07
CA GLY A 127 1.99 3.43 -23.45
C GLY A 127 3.37 4.09 -23.63
N ILE A 128 4.08 4.41 -22.55
CA ILE A 128 5.39 5.07 -22.58
C ILE A 128 6.33 4.34 -21.62
N ALA A 129 7.49 3.93 -22.10
CA ALA A 129 8.46 3.12 -21.37
C ALA A 129 9.90 3.63 -21.56
N PRO A 130 10.85 3.20 -20.73
CA PRO A 130 12.28 3.44 -20.97
C PRO A 130 12.68 3.02 -22.41
N LYS A 131 13.60 3.75 -23.03
CA LYS A 131 14.03 3.53 -24.41
C LYS A 131 14.54 2.10 -24.64
N THR A 132 15.21 1.52 -23.63
CA THR A 132 15.67 0.13 -23.66
C THR A 132 14.50 -0.86 -23.84
N VAL A 133 13.41 -0.67 -23.08
CA VAL A 133 12.19 -1.48 -23.17
C VAL A 133 11.52 -1.31 -24.54
N SER A 134 11.34 -0.07 -24.98
CA SER A 134 10.67 0.23 -26.25
C SER A 134 11.46 -0.30 -27.46
N ARG A 135 12.79 -0.30 -27.38
CA ARG A 135 13.66 -0.88 -28.42
C ARG A 135 13.46 -2.39 -28.53
N ILE A 136 13.35 -3.11 -27.40
CA ILE A 136 13.09 -4.56 -27.41
C ILE A 136 11.74 -4.85 -28.07
N LEU A 137 10.69 -4.11 -27.68
CA LEU A 137 9.36 -4.25 -28.26
C LEU A 137 9.30 -3.86 -29.74
N SER A 138 10.21 -3.00 -30.21
CA SER A 138 10.28 -2.61 -31.63
C SER A 138 10.75 -3.76 -32.54
N ASN A 139 11.40 -4.78 -31.99
CA ASN A 139 11.84 -5.93 -32.77
C ASN A 139 10.73 -6.95 -33.05
N ILE A 140 9.50 -6.72 -32.56
CA ILE A 140 8.36 -7.61 -32.82
C ILE A 140 7.94 -7.48 -34.29
N PRO A 141 7.99 -8.56 -35.08
CA PRO A 141 7.99 -8.50 -36.54
C PRO A 141 6.66 -8.05 -37.16
N SER A 142 5.50 -8.24 -36.52
CA SER A 142 4.21 -7.52 -36.80
C SER A 142 2.99 -8.24 -36.22
N LEU A 143 3.02 -9.57 -36.14
CA LEU A 143 1.91 -10.37 -35.62
C LEU A 143 2.12 -10.65 -34.13
N LEU A 144 1.35 -9.97 -33.28
CA LEU A 144 1.21 -10.31 -31.87
C LEU A 144 -0.25 -10.70 -31.65
N HIS A 145 -0.51 -11.91 -31.15
CA HIS A 145 -1.84 -12.27 -30.69
C HIS A 145 -2.18 -11.50 -29.40
N ALA A 146 -3.44 -11.53 -28.98
CA ALA A 146 -3.83 -10.82 -27.77
C ALA A 146 -3.17 -11.44 -26.53
N VAL A 147 -2.39 -10.65 -25.78
CA VAL A 147 -1.71 -11.06 -24.55
C VAL A 147 -2.22 -10.26 -23.37
N THR A 148 -2.60 -10.94 -22.28
CA THR A 148 -3.06 -10.29 -21.05
C THR A 148 -1.90 -10.05 -20.10
N ILE A 149 -1.68 -8.80 -19.68
CA ILE A 149 -0.68 -8.46 -18.65
C ILE A 149 -1.38 -8.17 -17.33
N THR A 150 -1.02 -8.94 -16.31
CA THR A 150 -1.63 -8.91 -14.98
C THR A 150 -0.62 -8.53 -13.90
N CYS A 151 -0.97 -7.55 -13.07
CA CYS A 151 -0.21 -7.26 -11.85
C CYS A 151 -0.68 -8.15 -10.70
N VAL A 152 0.23 -8.96 -10.17
CA VAL A 152 0.01 -9.87 -9.03
C VAL A 152 0.64 -9.30 -7.75
N PRO A 153 0.20 -9.71 -6.56
CA PRO A 153 0.87 -9.34 -5.31
C PRO A 153 2.25 -10.04 -5.22
N GLY A 154 3.31 -9.26 -5.06
CA GLY A 154 4.65 -9.81 -4.78
C GLY A 154 4.78 -10.29 -3.33
N HIS A 155 5.63 -11.29 -3.10
CA HIS A 155 5.91 -11.89 -1.78
C HIS A 155 4.68 -12.45 -1.05
N GLU A 156 3.69 -12.96 -1.79
CA GLU A 156 2.51 -13.64 -1.25
C GLU A 156 2.47 -15.12 -1.68
N CYS A 157 3.65 -15.73 -1.89
CA CYS A 157 3.81 -17.16 -2.19
C CYS A 157 3.10 -17.64 -3.48
N ILE A 158 3.02 -16.79 -4.50
CA ILE A 158 2.55 -17.22 -5.83
C ILE A 158 3.68 -18.03 -6.49
N PRO A 159 3.51 -19.34 -6.77
CA PRO A 159 4.63 -20.23 -7.11
C PRO A 159 5.48 -19.75 -8.29
N GLY A 160 4.85 -19.40 -9.42
CA GLY A 160 5.58 -18.91 -10.59
C GLY A 160 6.31 -17.58 -10.34
N ASN A 161 5.74 -16.69 -9.52
CA ASN A 161 6.37 -15.42 -9.15
C ASN A 161 7.61 -15.65 -8.26
N GLU A 162 7.49 -16.51 -7.24
CA GLU A 162 8.63 -16.85 -6.37
C GLU A 162 9.73 -17.58 -7.13
N ARG A 163 9.36 -18.43 -8.10
CA ARG A 163 10.32 -19.16 -8.93
C ARG A 163 11.13 -18.22 -9.82
N VAL A 164 10.49 -17.28 -10.52
CA VAL A 164 11.23 -16.29 -11.32
C VAL A 164 12.08 -15.37 -10.46
N HIS A 165 11.60 -15.01 -9.27
CA HIS A 165 12.35 -14.22 -8.30
C HIS A 165 13.64 -14.92 -7.86
N ALA A 166 13.55 -16.21 -7.52
CA ALA A 166 14.71 -17.02 -7.19
C ALA A 166 15.65 -17.18 -8.40
N HIS A 167 15.10 -17.38 -9.59
CA HIS A 167 15.88 -17.56 -10.82
C HIS A 167 16.73 -16.32 -11.15
N VAL A 168 16.14 -15.11 -11.16
CA VAL A 168 16.88 -13.88 -11.48
C VAL A 168 17.97 -13.58 -10.46
N ARG A 169 17.73 -13.86 -9.17
CA ARG A 169 18.75 -13.72 -8.12
C ARG A 169 19.89 -14.72 -8.30
N GLY A 170 19.55 -15.96 -8.66
CA GLY A 170 20.54 -16.98 -9.01
C GLY A 170 21.42 -16.58 -10.20
N LEU A 171 20.83 -15.97 -11.23
CA LEU A 171 21.57 -15.41 -12.36
C LEU A 171 22.45 -14.23 -11.96
N SER A 172 21.96 -13.33 -11.10
CA SER A 172 22.74 -12.20 -10.60
C SER A 172 23.99 -12.65 -9.84
N ILE A 173 23.91 -13.72 -9.05
CA ILE A 173 25.08 -14.27 -8.32
C ILE A 173 26.17 -14.76 -9.29
N ARG A 174 25.78 -15.34 -10.44
CA ARG A 174 26.74 -15.82 -11.46
C ARG A 174 27.54 -14.70 -12.14
N THR A 175 27.10 -13.45 -12.03
CA THR A 175 27.84 -12.28 -12.57
C THR A 175 28.99 -11.80 -11.68
N LEU A 176 29.17 -12.38 -10.48
CA LEU A 176 30.19 -11.96 -9.51
C LEU A 176 31.62 -12.39 -9.83
N GLY A 177 31.83 -13.47 -10.58
CA GLY A 177 33.15 -14.12 -10.61
C GLY A 177 33.64 -14.45 -9.19
N ASP A 178 34.95 -14.34 -8.94
CA ASP A 178 35.62 -14.65 -7.67
C ASP A 178 35.42 -13.59 -6.55
N ARG A 179 34.42 -12.70 -6.68
CA ARG A 179 34.21 -11.58 -5.75
C ARG A 179 33.30 -11.99 -4.59
N SER A 180 33.72 -11.63 -3.36
CA SER A 180 33.00 -11.95 -2.12
C SER A 180 31.52 -11.50 -2.16
N PRO A 181 30.57 -12.39 -1.76
CA PRO A 181 29.14 -12.09 -1.63
C PRO A 181 28.79 -10.95 -0.66
N GLU A 182 29.74 -10.51 0.16
CA GLU A 182 29.54 -9.45 1.16
C GLU A 182 29.41 -8.05 0.54
N SER A 183 29.79 -7.89 -0.73
CA SER A 183 29.68 -6.62 -1.47
C SER A 183 28.30 -6.37 -2.10
N VAL A 184 27.38 -7.34 -2.01
CA VAL A 184 26.02 -7.24 -2.59
C VAL A 184 25.20 -6.23 -1.78
N ARG A 185 25.21 -4.97 -2.23
CA ARG A 185 24.30 -3.94 -1.70
C ARG A 185 22.87 -4.41 -1.93
N LYS A 186 22.11 -4.62 -0.83
CA LYS A 186 20.67 -4.89 -0.90
C LYS A 186 20.02 -3.78 -1.74
N PRO A 187 19.24 -4.11 -2.79
CA PRO A 187 18.47 -3.11 -3.49
C PRO A 187 17.59 -2.37 -2.48
N GLN A 188 17.84 -1.07 -2.30
CA GLN A 188 16.92 -0.25 -1.55
C GLN A 188 15.65 -0.08 -2.39
N GLU A 189 14.59 -0.80 -2.03
CA GLU A 189 13.23 -0.51 -2.46
C GLU A 189 12.82 0.87 -1.89
N GLY A 190 13.35 1.93 -2.48
CA GLY A 190 13.08 3.28 -2.05
C GLY A 190 11.64 3.67 -2.38
N ILE A 191 10.97 4.28 -1.40
CA ILE A 191 9.73 5.02 -1.59
C ILE A 191 10.07 6.21 -2.51
N ARG A 192 9.66 6.16 -3.78
CA ARG A 192 10.21 7.03 -4.84
C ARG A 192 9.25 8.12 -5.30
N THR A 193 7.95 7.98 -5.08
CA THR A 193 6.97 8.98 -5.53
C THR A 193 6.51 9.89 -4.40
N TYR A 194 6.19 11.15 -4.70
CA TYR A 194 5.61 12.08 -3.73
C TYR A 194 4.38 11.51 -3.02
N HIS A 195 3.52 10.77 -3.75
CA HIS A 195 2.37 10.09 -3.17
C HIS A 195 2.77 9.00 -2.17
N GLU A 196 3.76 8.16 -2.48
CA GLU A 196 4.23 7.12 -1.57
C GLU A 196 4.95 7.72 -0.35
N ILE A 197 5.71 8.81 -0.53
CA ILE A 197 6.39 9.56 0.54
C ILE A 197 5.36 10.19 1.49
N THR A 198 4.41 10.96 0.95
CA THR A 198 3.34 11.56 1.76
C THR A 198 2.48 10.51 2.43
N ARG A 199 2.18 9.40 1.74
CA ARG A 199 1.47 8.27 2.34
C ARG A 199 2.28 7.65 3.47
N TYR A 200 3.57 7.41 3.29
CA TYR A 200 4.46 6.91 4.35
C TYR A 200 4.46 7.80 5.58
N TYR A 201 4.64 9.12 5.43
CA TYR A 201 4.62 10.05 6.56
C TYR A 201 3.22 10.20 7.17
N ARG A 202 2.15 10.32 6.38
CA ARG A 202 0.77 10.30 6.89
C ARG A 202 0.47 9.02 7.65
N ASN A 203 1.05 7.91 7.20
CA ASN A 203 0.85 6.59 7.77
C ASN A 203 1.61 6.40 9.07
N GLY A 204 2.85 6.90 9.16
CA GLY A 204 3.66 6.89 10.38
C GLY A 204 3.19 7.87 11.45
N ARG A 205 2.33 8.83 11.09
CA ARG A 205 1.71 9.80 12.00
C ARG A 205 0.29 9.42 12.44
N ARG A 206 -0.19 8.21 12.12
CA ARG A 206 -1.51 7.73 12.59
C ARG A 206 -1.36 7.16 14.01
N ASP A 207 -1.41 8.05 15.00
CA ASP A 207 -1.37 7.66 16.41
C ASP A 207 -2.73 7.22 16.96
N PHE A 208 -3.82 7.68 16.33
CA PHE A 208 -5.19 7.35 16.70
C PHE A 208 -5.77 6.26 15.79
N SER A 209 -6.41 5.26 16.42
CA SER A 209 -7.09 4.15 15.76
C SER A 209 -8.27 4.63 14.91
N ALA A 210 -8.62 3.87 13.87
CA ALA A 210 -9.84 4.11 13.11
C ALA A 210 -11.07 3.67 13.95
N PRO A 211 -12.27 4.22 13.66
CA PRO A 211 -13.51 3.63 14.17
C PRO A 211 -13.60 2.16 13.81
N HIS A 212 -13.96 1.32 14.77
CA HIS A 212 -14.27 -0.08 14.58
C HIS A 212 -15.51 -0.23 13.67
N PHE A 213 -15.54 -1.28 12.85
CA PHE A 213 -16.59 -1.48 11.83
C PHE A 213 -17.99 -1.75 12.41
N SER A 214 -18.09 -2.07 13.71
CA SER A 214 -19.35 -2.29 14.43
C SER A 214 -20.02 -0.99 14.86
N LEU A 215 -19.31 0.14 14.87
CA LEU A 215 -19.87 1.43 15.22
C LEU A 215 -20.77 1.93 14.10
N THR A 216 -21.92 2.48 14.47
CA THR A 216 -22.78 3.20 13.53
C THR A 216 -22.06 4.42 12.96
N PRO A 217 -22.53 4.99 11.83
CA PRO A 217 -21.94 6.22 11.28
C PRO A 217 -21.87 7.37 12.29
N ASN A 218 -22.91 7.56 13.11
CA ASN A 218 -22.95 8.61 14.12
C ASN A 218 -21.93 8.35 15.23
N GLN A 219 -21.86 7.13 15.76
CA GLN A 219 -20.87 6.75 16.76
C GLN A 219 -19.43 6.87 16.23
N SER A 220 -19.22 6.53 14.96
CA SER A 220 -17.92 6.72 14.29
C SER A 220 -17.52 8.19 14.18
N SER A 221 -18.49 9.08 13.98
CA SER A 221 -18.27 10.54 14.00
C SER A 221 -17.87 11.02 15.40
N VAL A 222 -18.62 10.62 16.43
CA VAL A 222 -18.32 10.95 17.83
C VAL A 222 -16.94 10.42 18.23
N TRP A 223 -16.61 9.18 17.87
CA TRP A 223 -15.28 8.61 18.09
C TRP A 223 -14.16 9.46 17.49
N ARG A 224 -14.36 9.95 16.27
CA ARG A 224 -13.40 10.87 15.65
C ARG A 224 -13.29 12.18 16.40
N GLN A 225 -14.42 12.76 16.78
CA GLN A 225 -14.46 14.03 17.51
C GLN A 225 -13.79 13.93 18.89
N LEU A 226 -13.91 12.78 19.57
CA LEU A 226 -13.17 12.47 20.80
C LEU A 226 -11.65 12.52 20.57
N GLN A 227 -11.18 11.82 19.54
CA GLN A 227 -9.74 11.77 19.20
C GLN A 227 -9.18 13.12 18.78
N THR A 228 -9.96 13.93 18.07
CA THR A 228 -9.56 15.27 17.61
C THR A 228 -9.88 16.38 18.60
N LYS A 229 -10.39 16.06 19.79
CA LYS A 229 -10.81 17.02 20.83
C LYS A 229 -11.80 18.08 20.30
N SER A 230 -12.63 17.72 19.33
CA SER A 230 -13.59 18.61 18.68
C SER A 230 -15.03 18.35 19.10
N LEU A 231 -15.25 17.39 19.99
CA LEU A 231 -16.56 17.13 20.59
C LEU A 231 -16.91 18.28 21.55
N ILE A 232 -18.15 18.76 21.50
CA ILE A 232 -18.55 19.96 22.24
C ILE A 232 -18.42 19.74 23.76
N SER A 233 -17.84 20.72 24.44
CA SER A 233 -17.67 20.80 25.88
C SER A 233 -17.93 22.24 26.31
N PRO A 234 -18.23 22.55 27.59
CA PRO A 234 -18.48 23.94 28.01
C PRO A 234 -17.30 24.86 27.67
N TYR A 235 -16.06 24.40 27.84
CA TYR A 235 -14.88 25.15 27.44
C TYR A 235 -14.84 25.40 25.93
N LEU A 236 -15.06 24.38 25.09
CA LEU A 236 -15.07 24.54 23.64
C LEU A 236 -16.24 25.41 23.14
N ALA A 237 -17.41 25.29 23.75
CA ALA A 237 -18.58 26.11 23.46
C ALA A 237 -18.35 27.59 23.80
N HIS A 238 -17.68 27.86 24.93
CA HIS A 238 -17.25 29.21 25.30
C HIS A 238 -16.25 29.80 24.30
N LEU A 239 -15.31 28.99 23.77
CA LEU A 239 -14.38 29.47 22.74
C LEU A 239 -15.09 29.94 21.46
N PHE A 240 -16.20 29.30 21.09
CA PHE A 240 -17.00 29.70 19.93
C PHE A 240 -17.97 30.85 20.25
N TYR A 241 -18.64 30.81 21.40
CA TYR A 241 -19.65 31.79 21.81
C TYR A 241 -19.46 32.23 23.27
N PRO A 242 -18.49 33.12 23.55
CA PRO A 242 -18.13 33.49 24.92
C PRO A 242 -19.26 34.17 25.70
N SER A 243 -20.17 34.85 25.01
CA SER A 243 -21.32 35.56 25.59
C SER A 243 -22.48 34.63 25.96
N LEU A 244 -22.56 33.44 25.36
CA LEU A 244 -23.67 32.50 25.55
C LEU A 244 -23.30 31.33 26.47
N HIS A 245 -22.03 30.97 26.52
CA HIS A 245 -21.56 29.81 27.26
C HIS A 245 -20.46 30.17 28.24
N GLN A 246 -20.50 29.55 29.41
CA GLN A 246 -19.45 29.67 30.41
C GLN A 246 -18.47 28.50 30.30
N PRO A 247 -17.16 28.71 30.48
CA PRO A 247 -16.16 27.66 30.30
C PRO A 247 -16.08 26.69 31.49
N HIS A 248 -16.72 27.01 32.61
CA HIS A 248 -16.60 26.25 33.85
C HIS A 248 -17.59 25.09 33.93
N CYS A 249 -17.26 24.10 34.76
CA CYS A 249 -18.12 22.95 35.00
C CYS A 249 -19.24 23.33 35.97
N THR A 250 -20.49 23.10 35.58
CA THR A 250 -21.67 23.42 36.40
C THR A 250 -21.82 22.54 37.65
N THR A 251 -21.18 21.36 37.69
CA THR A 251 -21.33 20.42 38.81
C THR A 251 -20.23 20.53 39.87
N CYS A 252 -18.97 20.72 39.45
CA CYS A 252 -17.83 20.79 40.35
C CYS A 252 -17.13 22.16 40.38
N GLY A 253 -17.55 23.11 39.55
CA GLY A 253 -16.99 24.47 39.52
C GLY A 253 -15.61 24.60 38.90
N THR A 254 -15.05 23.55 38.28
CA THR A 254 -13.75 23.62 37.61
C THR A 254 -13.77 24.70 36.52
N PRO A 255 -12.81 25.64 36.47
CA PRO A 255 -12.88 26.80 35.58
C PRO A 255 -12.73 26.45 34.09
N GLN A 256 -12.08 25.32 33.78
CA GLN A 256 -11.92 24.81 32.43
C GLN A 256 -12.55 23.41 32.34
N ALA A 257 -13.82 23.37 31.94
CA ALA A 257 -14.53 22.14 31.65
C ALA A 257 -14.30 21.73 30.20
N ASP A 258 -13.10 21.23 29.91
CA ASP A 258 -12.77 20.64 28.62
C ASP A 258 -13.31 19.20 28.51
N LEU A 259 -13.07 18.56 27.36
CA LEU A 259 -13.55 17.21 27.09
C LEU A 259 -12.98 16.18 28.08
N PHE A 260 -11.69 16.29 28.43
CA PHE A 260 -11.05 15.41 29.41
C PHE A 260 -11.68 15.58 30.79
N HIS A 261 -11.94 16.82 31.21
CA HIS A 261 -12.65 17.10 32.44
C HIS A 261 -14.04 16.46 32.42
N CYS A 262 -14.87 16.81 31.45
CA CYS A 262 -16.27 16.40 31.42
C CYS A 262 -16.43 14.87 31.39
N LEU A 263 -15.58 14.18 30.62
CA LEU A 263 -15.73 12.73 30.41
C LEU A 263 -14.88 11.89 31.36
N TRP A 264 -13.75 12.40 31.84
CA TRP A 264 -12.75 11.56 32.52
C TRP A 264 -12.41 12.03 33.93
N ASN A 265 -12.16 13.33 34.12
CA ASN A 265 -11.57 13.90 35.33
C ASN A 265 -12.56 14.64 36.25
N CYS A 266 -13.83 14.75 35.87
CA CYS A 266 -14.82 15.42 36.71
C CYS A 266 -15.10 14.57 37.96
N PRO A 267 -14.98 15.11 39.19
CA PRO A 267 -15.32 14.39 40.42
C PRO A 267 -16.84 14.20 40.60
N LYS A 268 -17.64 14.99 39.87
CA LYS A 268 -19.11 14.97 39.90
C LYS A 268 -19.67 14.96 38.47
N PRO A 269 -19.48 13.87 37.71
CA PRO A 269 -20.08 13.74 36.37
C PRO A 269 -21.61 13.79 36.46
N MET A 270 -22.28 14.15 35.36
CA MET A 270 -23.73 14.38 35.34
C MET A 270 -24.54 13.12 35.05
N ALA A 271 -24.09 12.27 34.13
CA ALA A 271 -24.84 11.13 33.63
C ALA A 271 -24.02 9.84 33.52
N VAL A 272 -22.77 9.86 33.96
CA VAL A 272 -21.85 8.71 33.88
C VAL A 272 -21.12 8.50 35.19
N ASP A 273 -20.57 7.31 35.38
CA ASP A 273 -19.85 6.98 36.61
C ASP A 273 -18.51 7.72 36.72
N HIS A 274 -18.09 8.04 37.93
CA HIS A 274 -16.76 8.60 38.18
C HIS A 274 -15.64 7.60 37.84
N ILE A 275 -14.58 8.07 37.18
CA ILE A 275 -13.41 7.23 36.88
C ILE A 275 -12.42 7.32 38.06
N PRO A 276 -12.04 6.20 38.69
CA PRO A 276 -11.08 6.22 39.78
C PRO A 276 -9.69 6.65 39.27
N ASN A 277 -9.01 7.51 40.03
CA ASN A 277 -7.65 8.01 39.73
C ASN A 277 -7.49 8.53 38.29
N PRO A 278 -8.29 9.53 37.88
CA PRO A 278 -8.26 10.02 36.51
C PRO A 278 -6.92 10.70 36.21
N SER A 279 -6.30 10.35 35.08
CA SER A 279 -5.06 10.98 34.63
C SER A 279 -5.03 11.11 33.10
N LEU A 280 -4.25 12.08 32.61
CA LEU A 280 -3.99 12.23 31.17
C LEU A 280 -3.27 11.01 30.60
N SER A 281 -2.39 10.37 31.39
CA SER A 281 -1.67 9.16 30.98
C SER A 281 -2.59 7.96 30.75
N LEU A 282 -3.78 7.94 31.34
CA LEU A 282 -4.81 6.91 31.09
C LEU A 282 -5.81 7.34 30.00
N TRP A 283 -6.10 8.63 29.89
CA TRP A 283 -6.98 9.17 28.86
C TRP A 283 -6.41 9.04 27.44
N GLU A 284 -5.14 9.38 27.23
CA GLU A 284 -4.55 9.36 25.89
C GLU A 284 -4.51 7.96 25.26
N PRO A 285 -4.16 6.87 25.98
CA PRO A 285 -4.28 5.52 25.46
C PRO A 285 -5.74 5.10 25.20
N ALA A 286 -6.69 5.54 26.04
CA ALA A 286 -8.11 5.23 25.84
C ALA A 286 -8.65 5.74 24.50
N LEU A 287 -8.11 6.85 23.97
CA LEU A 287 -8.44 7.36 22.64
C LEU A 287 -7.81 6.59 21.47
N ARG A 288 -6.86 5.68 21.75
CA ARG A 288 -6.11 4.90 20.75
C ARG A 288 -6.53 3.44 20.66
N VAL A 289 -7.48 3.00 21.50
CA VAL A 289 -7.97 1.62 21.54
C VAL A 289 -8.56 1.20 20.19
N THR A 290 -8.36 -0.06 19.83
CA THR A 290 -8.87 -0.66 18.57
C THR A 290 -10.07 -1.58 18.81
N GLY A 291 -10.36 -1.95 20.06
CA GLY A 291 -11.46 -2.83 20.43
C GLY A 291 -12.83 -2.19 20.25
N SER A 292 -13.80 -2.97 19.77
CA SER A 292 -15.19 -2.53 19.59
C SER A 292 -15.80 -2.02 20.89
N ASP A 293 -15.65 -2.80 21.97
CA ASP A 293 -16.33 -2.54 23.23
C ASP A 293 -15.77 -1.31 23.93
N ASP A 294 -14.44 -1.12 23.89
CA ASP A 294 -13.79 0.06 24.46
C ASP A 294 -14.18 1.35 23.71
N GLN A 295 -14.20 1.30 22.38
CA GLN A 295 -14.64 2.45 21.57
C GLN A 295 -16.11 2.77 21.83
N LEU A 296 -16.97 1.74 21.86
CA LEU A 296 -18.40 1.91 22.10
C LEU A 296 -18.67 2.46 23.51
N TRP A 297 -18.00 1.95 24.53
CA TRP A 297 -18.11 2.44 25.90
C TRP A 297 -17.76 3.92 26.00
N LEU A 298 -16.65 4.34 25.40
CA LEU A 298 -16.23 5.74 25.46
C LEU A 298 -17.16 6.67 24.67
N VAL A 299 -17.64 6.23 23.50
CA VAL A 299 -18.63 6.96 22.71
C VAL A 299 -19.94 7.11 23.48
N HIS A 300 -20.43 6.02 24.07
CA HIS A 300 -21.67 6.02 24.85
C HIS A 300 -21.57 6.97 26.06
N ARG A 301 -20.47 6.87 26.80
CA ARG A 301 -20.15 7.78 27.90
C ARG A 301 -20.16 9.24 27.46
N ALA A 302 -19.56 9.54 26.30
CA ALA A 302 -19.52 10.88 25.75
C ALA A 302 -20.92 11.42 25.38
N CYS A 303 -21.72 10.62 24.68
CA CYS A 303 -23.08 10.98 24.30
C CYS A 303 -23.96 11.27 25.54
N LEU A 304 -23.87 10.45 26.58
CA LEU A 304 -24.63 10.65 27.82
C LEU A 304 -24.25 11.97 28.52
N GLU A 305 -22.96 12.25 28.68
CA GLU A 305 -22.50 13.49 29.34
C GLU A 305 -22.90 14.75 28.58
N ILE A 306 -22.79 14.75 27.25
CA ILE A 306 -23.14 15.91 26.41
C ILE A 306 -24.64 16.18 26.48
N SER A 307 -25.43 15.12 26.34
CA SER A 307 -26.90 15.21 26.42
C SER A 307 -27.34 15.76 27.77
N ALA A 308 -26.75 15.27 28.86
CA ALA A 308 -27.06 15.72 30.22
C ALA A 308 -26.69 17.19 30.46
N ARG A 309 -25.61 17.66 29.83
CA ARG A 309 -25.15 19.05 29.92
C ARG A 309 -25.97 20.01 29.04
N ARG A 310 -26.92 19.50 28.24
CA ARG A 310 -27.73 20.29 27.30
C ARG A 310 -26.88 21.17 26.38
N LEU A 311 -25.69 20.69 26.03
CA LEU A 311 -24.90 21.32 25.00
C LEU A 311 -25.56 21.05 23.65
N PRO A 312 -25.46 21.95 22.67
CA PRO A 312 -26.06 21.73 21.36
C PRO A 312 -25.58 20.40 20.77
N ASP A 313 -26.53 19.56 20.35
CA ASP A 313 -26.24 18.33 19.65
C ASP A 313 -25.52 18.65 18.33
N VAL A 314 -24.46 17.88 18.03
CA VAL A 314 -23.72 17.94 16.77
C VAL A 314 -24.33 16.97 15.77
#